data_AF-A0A960NW91-F1
#
_entry.id   AF-A0A960NW91-F1
#
_cell.length_a   1.000
_cell.length_b   1.000
_cell.length_c   1.000
_cell.angle_alpha   90.00
_cell.angle_beta   90.00
_cell.angle_gamma   90.00
#
_symmetry.space_group_name_H-M   'P 1'
#
loop_
_entity.id
_entity.type
_entity.pdbx_description
1 polymer ?
#
loop_
_entity_poly.entity_id
_entity_poly.type
_entity_poly.pdbx_seq_one_letter_code
_entity_poly.pdbx_strand_id
1 'polypeptide(L)'
;MQLECVIRGDSRKTQEKGVHPTLVYFPMTSYEVAAEHAHDKGTLICKFENLVGPSGGGNVRAQREEVKKLLSFLDISFDEEKLEGILGNLFGGTKTFSCGQIGGWKKAFNFENRKLFKKRCSHLLTTFDYPF
;
A
#
# COMPACT_ATOMS: atom_id res chain seq x y z
N MET A 1 -3.55 0.39 18.49
CA MET A 1 -2.44 0.68 17.56
C MET A 1 -3.06 0.84 16.19
N GLN A 2 -3.32 2.07 15.77
CA GLN A 2 -3.98 2.41 14.51
C GLN A 2 -2.89 2.53 13.43
N LEU A 3 -3.05 1.82 12.31
CA LEU A 3 -2.20 1.96 11.14
C LEU A 3 -2.87 2.96 10.20
N GLU A 4 -2.17 4.05 9.89
CA GLU A 4 -2.64 5.11 9.00
C GLU A 4 -2.29 4.76 7.55
N CYS A 5 -3.29 4.75 6.65
CA CYS A 5 -3.10 4.63 5.21
C CYS A 5 -3.32 6.00 4.59
N VAL A 6 -2.36 6.51 3.81
CA VAL A 6 -2.42 7.81 3.15
C VAL A 6 -2.89 7.62 1.71
N ILE A 7 -4.09 8.13 1.40
CA ILE A 7 -4.59 8.22 0.03
C ILE A 7 -4.67 9.72 -0.32
N ARG A 8 -3.95 10.15 -1.36
CA ARG A 8 -4.13 11.51 -1.94
C ARG A 8 -5.44 11.55 -2.73
N GLY A 9 -5.97 12.73 -3.04
CA GLY A 9 -7.17 12.93 -3.85
C GLY A 9 -6.88 14.00 -4.92
N ASP A 10 -7.39 13.84 -6.15
CA ASP A 10 -7.11 14.67 -7.34
C ASP A 10 -7.69 16.09 -7.15
N SER A 11 -6.80 17.08 -7.23
CA SER A 11 -7.00 18.51 -7.00
C SER A 11 -7.88 19.24 -8.02
N ARG A 12 -8.77 18.56 -8.77
CA ARG A 12 -9.53 19.18 -9.88
C ARG A 12 -10.94 19.67 -9.55
N LYS A 13 -11.35 19.75 -8.28
CA LYS A 13 -12.64 20.37 -7.91
C LYS A 13 -12.62 21.41 -6.79
N THR A 14 -11.45 21.84 -6.32
CA THR A 14 -11.42 22.79 -5.20
C THR A 14 -10.38 23.88 -5.41
N GLN A 15 -10.63 24.77 -6.38
CA GLN A 15 -10.13 26.15 -6.30
C GLN A 15 -10.97 26.96 -5.29
N GLU A 16 -11.07 26.49 -4.05
CA GLU A 16 -11.54 27.33 -2.95
C GLU A 16 -10.75 26.98 -1.70
N LYS A 17 -9.84 27.90 -1.35
CA LYS A 17 -9.27 28.15 -0.02
C LYS A 17 -8.70 26.93 0.73
N GLY A 18 -7.39 26.72 0.58
CA GLY A 18 -6.52 26.34 1.69
C GLY A 18 -6.76 24.99 2.36
N VAL A 19 -7.07 23.94 1.60
CA VAL A 19 -7.24 22.58 2.16
C VAL A 19 -5.90 21.86 2.21
N HIS A 20 -5.32 21.79 3.41
CA HIS A 20 -4.23 20.85 3.74
C HIS A 20 -4.69 19.40 3.48
N PRO A 21 -3.79 18.46 3.14
CA PRO A 21 -4.14 17.04 3.00
C PRO A 21 -4.91 16.57 4.23
N THR A 22 -6.19 16.22 4.02
CA THR A 22 -7.07 15.79 5.10
C THR A 22 -6.75 14.33 5.41
N LEU A 23 -6.26 14.07 6.62
CA LEU A 23 -6.05 12.74 7.15
C LEU A 23 -7.42 12.12 7.43
N VAL A 24 -7.88 11.18 6.59
CA VAL A 24 -9.17 10.51 6.79
C VAL A 24 -8.94 9.23 7.59
N TYR A 25 -9.45 9.19 8.82
CA TYR A 25 -9.38 8.01 9.69
C TYR A 25 -10.54 7.07 9.39
N PHE A 26 -10.23 5.81 9.08
CA PHE A 26 -11.23 4.77 8.87
C PHE A 26 -11.12 3.69 9.96
N PRO A 27 -12.10 3.54 10.86
CA PRO A 27 -12.11 2.45 11.85
C PRO A 27 -12.30 1.08 11.17
N MET A 28 -11.87 -0.01 11.81
CA MET A 28 -11.75 -1.39 11.29
C MET A 28 -12.98 -2.02 10.59
N THR A 29 -14.11 -1.33 10.51
CA THR A 29 -15.36 -1.71 9.83
C THR A 29 -15.39 -1.31 8.34
N SER A 30 -14.27 -0.95 7.70
CA SER A 30 -14.25 -0.07 6.51
C SER A 30 -13.34 -0.51 5.35
N TYR A 31 -12.92 -1.78 5.29
CA TYR A 31 -12.18 -2.25 4.10
C TYR A 31 -13.00 -2.10 2.81
N GLU A 32 -14.32 -2.16 2.92
CA GLU A 32 -15.27 -1.92 1.84
C GLU A 32 -15.25 -0.45 1.40
N VAL A 33 -15.21 0.49 2.34
CA VAL A 33 -15.11 1.94 2.05
C VAL A 33 -13.76 2.28 1.40
N ALA A 34 -12.67 1.67 1.87
CA ALA A 34 -11.38 1.78 1.19
C ALA A 34 -11.42 1.19 -0.23
N ALA A 35 -12.18 0.12 -0.46
CA ALA A 35 -12.40 -0.45 -1.78
C ALA A 35 -13.24 0.46 -2.70
N GLU A 36 -14.20 1.22 -2.15
CA GLU A 36 -14.96 2.22 -2.92
C GLU A 36 -14.05 3.36 -3.40
N HIS A 37 -13.23 3.92 -2.50
CA HIS A 37 -12.30 5.01 -2.82
C HIS A 37 -11.13 4.60 -3.72
N ALA A 38 -10.85 3.30 -3.82
CA ALA A 38 -9.83 2.74 -4.69
C ALA A 38 -10.06 3.08 -6.18
N HIS A 39 -11.29 3.41 -6.57
CA HIS A 39 -11.65 3.76 -7.94
C HIS A 39 -11.63 5.28 -8.23
N ASP A 40 -11.41 6.12 -7.23
CA ASP A 40 -11.36 7.57 -7.42
C ASP A 40 -10.10 7.97 -8.19
N LYS A 41 -10.22 8.94 -9.11
CA LYS A 41 -9.10 9.43 -9.95
C LYS A 41 -7.92 9.98 -9.15
N GLY A 42 -8.18 10.37 -7.91
CA GLY A 42 -7.20 10.85 -6.96
C GLY A 42 -6.47 9.77 -6.19
N THR A 43 -6.87 8.52 -6.30
CA THR A 43 -6.36 7.45 -5.46
C THR A 43 -5.39 6.59 -6.24
N LEU A 44 -4.21 6.36 -5.66
CA LEU A 44 -3.30 5.34 -6.12
C LEU A 44 -3.31 4.16 -5.15
N ILE A 45 -3.67 2.98 -5.65
CA ILE A 45 -3.51 1.73 -4.91
C ILE A 45 -2.12 1.18 -5.20
N CYS A 46 -1.39 0.90 -4.12
CA CYS A 46 -0.12 0.20 -4.14
C CYS A 46 -0.21 -1.07 -3.27
N LYS A 47 0.48 -2.14 -3.67
CA LYS A 47 0.61 -3.36 -2.85
C LYS A 47 1.94 -3.34 -2.10
N PHE A 48 1.90 -3.67 -0.80
CA PHE A 48 3.11 -3.78 0.01
C PHE A 48 4.11 -4.79 -0.60
N GLU A 49 3.60 -5.91 -1.11
CA GLU A 49 4.35 -6.97 -1.76
C GLU A 49 5.15 -6.48 -2.98
N ASN A 50 4.63 -5.48 -3.69
CA ASN A 50 5.33 -4.85 -4.79
C ASN A 50 6.39 -3.88 -4.27
N LEU A 51 6.09 -3.07 -3.26
CA LEU A 51 6.99 -2.04 -2.72
C LEU A 51 8.19 -2.59 -1.93
N VAL A 52 8.06 -3.73 -1.29
CA VAL A 52 9.06 -4.19 -0.30
C VAL A 52 10.37 -4.67 -0.93
N GLY A 53 10.33 -5.07 -2.22
CA GLY A 53 11.50 -5.55 -2.96
C GLY A 53 12.13 -6.82 -2.39
N PRO A 54 13.31 -7.22 -2.92
CA PRO A 54 13.95 -8.50 -2.58
C PRO A 54 14.23 -8.67 -1.09
N SER A 55 14.61 -7.61 -0.40
CA SER A 55 14.95 -7.65 1.04
C SER A 55 13.77 -8.08 1.92
N GLY A 56 12.52 -7.82 1.51
CA GLY A 56 11.31 -8.27 2.19
C GLY A 56 10.67 -9.53 1.62
N GLY A 57 11.33 -10.19 0.66
CA GLY A 57 10.80 -11.35 -0.06
C GLY A 57 9.96 -10.99 -1.30
N GLY A 58 9.91 -9.72 -1.69
CA GLY A 58 9.27 -9.24 -2.92
C GLY A 58 10.18 -9.33 -4.15
N ASN A 59 9.78 -8.64 -5.22
CA ASN A 59 10.48 -8.68 -6.51
C ASN A 59 11.04 -7.30 -6.89
N VAL A 60 12.28 -7.24 -7.37
CA VAL A 60 12.95 -5.99 -7.74
C VAL A 60 12.26 -5.25 -8.89
N ARG A 61 11.76 -5.98 -9.90
CA ARG A 61 11.03 -5.39 -11.03
C ARG A 61 9.69 -4.84 -10.57
N ALA A 62 8.96 -5.60 -9.75
CA ALA A 62 7.69 -5.13 -9.17
C ALA A 62 7.89 -3.86 -8.33
N GLN A 63 8.95 -3.83 -7.51
CA GLN A 63 9.30 -2.67 -6.70
C GLN A 63 9.61 -1.45 -7.54
N ARG A 64 10.46 -1.60 -8.56
CA ARG A 64 10.81 -0.51 -9.46
C ARG A 64 9.57 0.06 -10.16
N GLU A 65 8.72 -0.79 -10.72
CA GLU A 65 7.52 -0.36 -11.43
C GLU A 65 6.50 0.31 -10.49
N GLU A 66 6.32 -0.21 -9.27
CA GLU A 66 5.41 0.39 -8.29
C GLU A 66 5.91 1.75 -7.81
N VAL A 67 7.23 1.92 -7.60
CA VAL A 67 7.82 3.22 -7.26
C VAL A 67 7.68 4.21 -8.42
N LYS A 68 7.93 3.79 -9.67
CA LYS A 68 7.71 4.65 -10.85
C LYS A 68 6.26 5.11 -10.97
N LYS A 69 5.31 4.18 -10.77
CA LYS A 69 3.87 4.47 -10.76
C LYS A 69 3.53 5.50 -9.68
N LEU A 70 4.09 5.34 -8.48
CA LEU A 70 3.92 6.29 -7.38
C LEU A 70 4.49 7.68 -7.70
N LEU A 71 5.73 7.76 -8.19
CA LEU A 71 6.36 9.04 -8.54
C LEU A 71 5.57 9.77 -9.64
N SER A 72 5.15 9.03 -10.67
CA SER A 72 4.34 9.58 -11.78
C SER A 72 2.98 10.06 -11.29
N PHE A 73 2.35 9.31 -10.40
CA PHE A 73 1.07 9.68 -9.79
C PHE A 73 1.16 10.95 -8.94
N LEU A 74 2.31 11.19 -8.30
CA LEU A 74 2.59 12.40 -7.52
C LEU A 74 3.10 13.57 -8.37
N ASP A 75 3.21 13.41 -9.69
CA ASP A 75 3.80 14.38 -10.62
C ASP A 75 5.23 14.79 -10.24
N ILE A 76 6.01 13.84 -9.70
CA ILE A 76 7.41 14.02 -9.32
C ILE A 76 8.29 13.57 -10.48
N SER A 77 9.10 14.49 -11.01
CA SER A 77 10.11 14.14 -12.01
C SER A 77 11.26 13.35 -11.38
N PHE A 78 11.68 12.29 -12.05
CA PHE A 78 12.78 11.44 -11.63
C PHE A 78 13.66 11.04 -12.81
N ASP A 79 14.94 10.85 -12.53
CA ASP A 79 15.91 10.21 -13.40
C ASP A 79 16.27 8.84 -12.82
N GLU A 80 17.09 8.08 -13.55
CA GLU A 80 17.46 6.73 -13.14
C GLU A 80 18.31 6.72 -11.85
N GLU A 81 19.14 7.74 -11.64
CA GLU A 81 19.99 7.86 -10.44
C GLU A 81 19.14 8.07 -9.18
N LYS A 82 18.17 8.99 -9.22
CA LYS A 82 17.23 9.20 -8.12
C LYS A 82 16.40 7.97 -7.85
N LEU A 83 15.96 7.28 -8.89
CA LEU A 83 15.16 6.06 -8.74
C LEU A 83 15.97 4.98 -8.01
N GLU A 84 17.22 4.74 -8.43
CA GLU A 84 18.11 3.78 -7.76
C GLU A 84 18.42 4.19 -6.32
N GLY A 85 18.63 5.49 -6.07
CA GLY A 85 18.81 6.02 -4.72
C GLY A 85 17.61 5.76 -3.80
N ILE A 86 16.38 5.88 -4.32
CA ILE A 86 15.16 5.55 -3.56
C ILE A 86 15.10 4.04 -3.30
N LEU A 87 15.27 3.22 -4.35
CA LEU A 87 15.16 1.76 -4.24
C LEU A 87 16.19 1.17 -3.26
N GLY A 88 17.42 1.68 -3.28
CA GLY A 88 18.50 1.24 -2.38
C GLY A 88 18.26 1.56 -0.91
N ASN A 89 17.44 2.57 -0.61
CA ASN A 89 17.16 3.04 0.75
C ASN A 89 15.74 2.72 1.24
N LEU A 90 14.93 2.02 0.45
CA LEU A 90 13.51 1.82 0.74
C LEU A 90 13.26 0.84 1.90
N PHE A 91 14.22 -0.03 2.20
CA PHE A 91 14.04 -1.13 3.16
C PHE A 91 14.68 -0.86 4.52
N GLY A 92 13.83 -0.67 5.55
CA GLY A 92 14.25 -0.71 6.95
C GLY A 92 14.99 0.53 7.46
N GLY A 93 15.84 0.33 8.46
CA GLY A 93 16.73 1.38 8.99
C GLY A 93 16.11 2.34 10.02
N THR A 94 14.86 2.14 10.43
CA THR A 94 14.17 3.01 11.40
C THR A 94 13.84 2.27 12.70
N LYS A 95 13.69 3.03 13.80
CA LYS A 95 13.41 2.45 15.14
C LYS A 95 12.07 1.71 15.21
N THR A 96 11.11 2.05 14.35
CA THR A 96 9.77 1.44 14.30
C THR A 96 9.68 0.32 13.25
N PHE A 97 10.75 0.07 12.48
CA PHE A 97 10.78 -1.02 11.51
C PHE A 97 10.88 -2.36 12.24
N SER A 98 9.85 -3.19 12.09
CA SER A 98 9.80 -4.49 12.77
C SER A 98 10.52 -5.59 11.99
N CYS A 99 10.03 -5.92 10.80
CA CYS A 99 10.53 -7.06 10.01
C CYS A 99 10.50 -6.78 8.50
N GLY A 100 9.41 -6.17 8.00
CA GLY A 100 9.26 -5.86 6.58
C GLY A 100 9.24 -7.10 5.68
N GLN A 101 8.86 -8.28 6.18
CA GLN A 101 8.79 -9.51 5.39
C GLN A 101 7.35 -9.80 4.95
N ILE A 102 7.17 -10.23 3.71
CA ILE A 102 5.87 -10.74 3.22
C ILE A 102 5.54 -12.09 3.87
N GLY A 103 4.25 -12.42 3.92
CA GLY A 103 3.81 -13.75 4.35
C GLY A 103 4.02 -14.09 5.83
N GLY A 104 4.43 -13.12 6.68
CA GLY A 104 4.63 -13.33 8.11
C GLY A 104 3.39 -13.89 8.83
N TRP A 105 2.19 -13.58 8.32
CA TRP A 105 0.92 -14.10 8.83
C TRP A 105 0.83 -15.64 8.82
N LYS A 106 1.54 -16.32 7.90
CA LYS A 106 1.54 -17.79 7.79
C LYS A 106 2.07 -18.47 9.06
N LYS A 107 2.96 -17.80 9.79
CA LYS A 107 3.53 -18.29 11.05
C LYS A 107 2.56 -18.11 12.23
N ALA A 108 1.68 -17.12 12.17
CA ALA A 108 0.71 -16.82 13.21
C ALA A 108 -0.62 -17.59 13.04
N PHE A 109 -1.01 -17.90 11.81
CA PHE A 109 -2.28 -18.56 11.53
C PHE A 109 -2.13 -20.08 11.56
N ASN A 110 -2.90 -20.75 12.42
CA ASN A 110 -3.09 -22.19 12.34
C ASN A 110 -4.09 -22.58 11.24
N PHE A 111 -4.33 -23.88 11.04
CA PHE A 111 -5.23 -24.38 9.99
C PHE A 111 -6.66 -23.84 10.11
N GLU A 112 -7.23 -23.86 11.31
CA GLU A 112 -8.59 -23.38 11.55
C GLU A 112 -8.71 -21.87 11.31
N ASN A 113 -7.71 -21.08 11.73
CA ASN A 113 -7.65 -19.64 11.46
C ASN A 113 -7.67 -19.37 9.95
N ARG A 114 -6.88 -20.11 9.16
CA ARG A 114 -6.87 -19.97 7.69
C ARG A 114 -8.22 -20.30 7.08
N LYS A 115 -8.86 -21.37 7.53
CA LYS A 115 -10.18 -21.80 7.04
C LYS A 115 -11.25 -20.76 7.34
N LEU A 116 -11.31 -20.26 8.58
CA LEU A 116 -12.26 -19.23 9.00
C LEU A 116 -12.01 -17.91 8.27
N PHE A 117 -10.76 -17.49 8.13
CA PHE A 117 -10.40 -16.27 7.41
C PHE A 117 -10.79 -16.35 5.94
N LYS A 118 -10.46 -17.45 5.25
CA LYS A 118 -10.86 -17.66 3.87
C LYS A 118 -12.39 -17.63 3.71
N LYS A 119 -13.13 -18.25 4.63
CA LYS A 119 -14.60 -18.24 4.62
C LYS A 119 -15.17 -16.82 4.79
N ARG A 120 -14.57 -15.99 5.65
CA ARG A 120 -15.09 -14.67 5.98
C ARG A 120 -14.63 -13.58 5.02
N CYS A 121 -13.40 -13.64 4.53
CA CYS A 121 -12.73 -12.54 3.82
C CYS A 121 -12.41 -12.85 2.35
N SER A 122 -12.89 -13.97 1.80
CA SER A 122 -12.64 -14.35 0.39
C SER A 122 -12.98 -13.23 -0.59
N HIS A 123 -14.11 -12.57 -0.40
CA HIS A 123 -14.56 -11.46 -1.24
C HIS A 123 -13.54 -10.31 -1.25
N LEU A 124 -13.00 -9.92 -0.08
CA LEU A 124 -11.97 -8.88 0.01
C LEU A 124 -10.67 -9.28 -0.70
N LEU A 125 -10.25 -10.54 -0.54
CA LEU A 125 -9.05 -11.05 -1.22
C LEU A 125 -9.21 -10.99 -2.74
N THR A 126 -10.39 -11.30 -3.26
CA THR A 126 -10.69 -11.15 -4.69
C THR A 126 -10.69 -9.68 -5.12
N THR A 127 -11.34 -8.79 -4.35
CA THR A 127 -11.40 -7.35 -4.66
C THR A 127 -10.02 -6.72 -4.78
N PHE A 128 -9.11 -7.07 -3.88
CA PHE A 128 -7.74 -6.51 -3.86
C PHE A 128 -6.70 -7.37 -4.59
N ASP A 129 -7.14 -8.44 -5.28
CA ASP A 129 -6.28 -9.34 -6.04
C ASP A 129 -5.12 -9.90 -5.18
N TYR A 130 -5.49 -10.49 -4.05
CA TYR A 130 -4.59 -11.18 -3.13
C TYR A 130 -4.73 -12.70 -3.23
N PRO A 131 -3.63 -13.44 -3.50
CA PRO A 131 -3.66 -14.90 -3.48
C PRO A 131 -3.75 -15.42 -2.04
N PHE A 132 -4.52 -16.51 -1.84
CA PHE A 132 -4.63 -17.19 -0.54
C PHE A 132 -3.79 -18.47 -0.48
#